data_AF-A0A926TG02-F1
#
_entry.id   AF-A0A926TG02-F1
#
_cell.length_a   1.000
_cell.length_b   1.000
_cell.length_c   1.000
_cell.angle_alpha   90.00
_cell.angle_beta   90.00
_cell.angle_gamma   90.00
#
_symmetry.space_group_name_H-M   'P 1'
#
loop_
_entity.id
_entity.type
_entity.pdbx_description
1 polymer ?
#
loop_
_entity_poly.entity_id
_entity_poly.type
_entity_poly.pdbx_seq_one_letter_code
_entity_poly.pdbx_strand_id
1 'polypeptide(L)'
;MDVLQILQDDYARFPHSQTYGIYADDVYFKDPMNEFRGVKRYQAMITFIETVFLDCTMNVHDIHQTGSTIHTDWTLSWNTPLPWKPRIAIPGWSELTLNQDGLITSHIDYWRCSRLNVLKQHFHQGSTTKTRRAS
;
A
#
# COMPACT_ATOMS: atom_id res chain seq x y z
N MET A 1 9.73 -10.39 17.60
CA MET A 1 8.45 -9.67 17.42
C MET A 1 7.65 -10.44 16.40
N ASP A 2 6.33 -10.49 16.56
CA ASP A 2 5.42 -11.13 15.61
C ASP A 2 5.38 -10.33 14.31
N VAL A 3 5.45 -11.00 13.16
CA VAL A 3 5.44 -10.37 11.84
C VAL A 3 4.15 -9.59 11.60
N LEU A 4 3.02 -10.02 12.16
CA LEU A 4 1.76 -9.28 12.07
C LEU A 4 1.82 -7.93 12.77
N GLN A 5 2.39 -7.90 13.98
CA GLN A 5 2.54 -6.65 14.73
C GLN A 5 3.48 -5.69 13.99
N ILE A 6 4.59 -6.20 13.45
CA ILE A 6 5.52 -5.37 12.67
C ILE A 6 4.81 -4.79 11.44
N LEU A 7 4.03 -5.60 10.71
CA LEU A 7 3.27 -5.11 9.56
C LEU A 7 2.24 -4.06 9.96
N GLN A 8 1.51 -4.25 11.07
CA GLN A 8 0.57 -3.23 11.58
C GLN A 8 1.27 -1.91 11.89
N ASP A 9 2.42 -1.96 12.58
CA ASP A 9 3.20 -0.77 12.95
C ASP A 9 3.84 -0.09 11.73
N ASP A 10 4.29 -0.87 10.76
CA ASP A 10 4.82 -0.40 9.48
C ASP A 10 3.72 0.28 8.65
N TYR A 11 2.54 -0.33 8.54
CA TYR A 11 1.41 0.22 7.80
C TYR A 11 0.85 1.49 8.46
N ALA A 12 0.80 1.56 9.79
CA ALA A 12 0.36 2.75 10.52
C ALA A 12 1.26 3.97 10.29
N ARG A 13 2.54 3.74 9.96
CA ARG A 13 3.53 4.80 9.68
C ARG A 13 3.91 4.90 8.20
N PHE A 14 3.24 4.14 7.34
CA PHE A 14 3.58 4.05 5.92
C PHE A 14 3.58 5.44 5.27
N PRO A 15 4.58 5.78 4.44
CA PRO A 15 5.69 4.93 3.95
C PRO A 15 6.95 4.96 4.81
N HIS A 16 6.92 5.59 5.99
CA HIS A 16 8.12 5.92 6.75
C HIS A 16 8.65 4.77 7.59
N SER A 17 9.99 4.65 7.67
CA SER A 17 10.70 3.79 8.64
C SER A 17 10.18 2.34 8.69
N GLN A 18 9.96 1.75 7.51
CA GLN A 18 9.51 0.36 7.37
C GLN A 18 10.59 -0.63 7.81
N THR A 19 10.15 -1.81 8.26
CA THR A 19 11.02 -2.86 8.80
C THR A 19 11.40 -3.84 7.69
N TYR A 20 12.57 -3.67 7.07
CA TYR A 20 12.98 -4.57 5.98
C TYR A 20 13.46 -5.95 6.43
N GLY A 21 13.79 -6.13 7.72
CA GLY A 21 14.29 -7.39 8.27
C GLY A 21 13.27 -8.52 8.35
N ILE A 22 11.98 -8.25 8.11
CA ILE A 22 10.94 -9.29 8.02
C ILE A 22 10.80 -9.89 6.62
N TYR A 23 11.58 -9.42 5.65
CA TYR A 23 11.54 -9.90 4.27
C TYR A 23 12.74 -10.80 3.97
N ALA A 24 12.53 -11.82 3.15
CA ALA A 24 13.61 -12.61 2.58
C ALA A 24 14.41 -11.77 1.57
N ASP A 25 15.71 -12.04 1.46
CA ASP A 25 16.62 -11.29 0.57
C ASP A 25 16.15 -11.28 -0.89
N ASP A 26 15.51 -12.36 -1.34
CA ASP A 26 15.01 -12.60 -2.69
C ASP A 26 13.48 -12.46 -2.83
N VAL A 27 12.82 -11.79 -1.88
CA VAL A 27 11.36 -11.59 -1.84
C VAL A 27 10.81 -11.25 -3.22
N TYR A 28 9.76 -11.96 -3.63
CA TYR A 28 8.99 -11.63 -4.82
C TYR A 28 8.00 -10.51 -4.50
N PHE A 29 8.07 -9.41 -5.25
CA PHE A 29 7.13 -8.31 -5.14
C PHE A 29 6.37 -8.14 -6.45
N LYS A 30 5.06 -7.93 -6.36
CA LYS A 30 4.22 -7.62 -7.50
C LYS A 30 3.08 -6.69 -7.11
N ASP A 31 2.88 -5.66 -7.90
CA ASP A 31 1.69 -4.81 -7.88
C ASP A 31 1.17 -4.63 -9.34
N PRO A 32 0.05 -3.92 -9.59
CA PRO A 32 -0.47 -3.70 -10.95
C PRO A 32 0.42 -2.87 -11.91
N MET A 33 1.52 -2.31 -11.40
CA MET A 33 2.47 -1.42 -12.06
C MET A 33 3.90 -1.99 -12.12
N ASN A 34 4.32 -2.78 -11.13
CA ASN A 34 5.69 -3.24 -10.90
C ASN A 34 5.72 -4.75 -10.60
N GLU A 35 6.76 -5.43 -11.07
CA GLU A 35 7.04 -6.82 -10.71
C GLU A 35 8.56 -7.02 -10.63
N PHE A 36 9.07 -7.48 -9.49
CA PHE A 36 10.50 -7.69 -9.30
C PHE A 36 10.80 -8.67 -8.16
N ARG A 37 12.09 -9.01 -8.00
CA ARG A 37 12.60 -9.75 -6.84
C ARG A 37 13.67 -8.96 -6.11
N GLY A 38 13.69 -9.10 -4.79
CA GLY A 38 14.76 -8.69 -3.89
C GLY A 38 14.40 -7.54 -2.94
N VAL A 39 14.76 -7.69 -1.67
CA VAL A 39 14.42 -6.74 -0.60
C VAL A 39 15.02 -5.34 -0.82
N LYS A 40 16.21 -5.25 -1.43
CA LYS A 40 16.84 -3.97 -1.75
C LYS A 40 16.03 -3.16 -2.78
N ARG A 41 15.39 -3.83 -3.74
CA ARG A 41 14.52 -3.17 -4.73
C ARG A 41 13.21 -2.73 -4.09
N TYR A 42 12.68 -3.55 -3.18
CA TYR A 42 11.51 -3.19 -2.38
C TYR A 42 11.77 -1.93 -1.54
N GLN A 43 12.89 -1.89 -0.81
CA GLN A 43 13.32 -0.71 -0.06
C GLN A 43 13.44 0.53 -0.96
N ALA A 44 14.09 0.41 -2.13
CA ALA A 44 14.22 1.53 -3.05
C ALA A 44 12.87 2.05 -3.57
N MET A 45 11.90 1.16 -3.81
CA MET A 45 10.53 1.51 -4.19
C MET A 45 9.81 2.28 -3.07
N ILE A 46 9.89 1.82 -1.82
CA ILE A 46 9.30 2.52 -0.67
C ILE A 46 9.94 3.89 -0.48
N THR A 47 11.27 4.01 -0.55
CA THR A 47 11.98 5.30 -0.47
C THR A 47 11.55 6.25 -1.59
N PHE A 48 11.31 5.74 -2.79
CA PHE A 48 10.78 6.54 -3.89
C PHE A 48 9.37 7.07 -3.58
N ILE A 49 8.48 6.21 -3.07
CA ILE A 49 7.12 6.60 -2.64
C ILE A 49 7.19 7.69 -1.58
N GLU A 50 8.02 7.49 -0.54
CA GLU A 50 8.24 8.45 0.55
C GLU A 50 8.71 9.82 0.02
N THR A 51 9.51 9.85 -1.03
CA THR A 51 10.07 11.09 -1.58
C THR A 51 9.09 11.81 -2.53
N VAL A 52 8.30 11.06 -3.30
CA VAL A 52 7.50 11.61 -4.41
C VAL A 52 6.05 11.88 -4.02
N PHE A 53 5.46 11.04 -3.15
CA PHE A 53 4.07 11.17 -2.77
C PHE A 53 3.92 12.05 -1.52
N LEU A 54 3.01 13.01 -1.60
CA LEU A 54 2.68 13.91 -0.50
C LEU A 54 1.53 13.31 0.33
N ASP A 55 1.52 13.51 1.64
CA ASP A 55 0.45 13.05 2.53
C ASP A 55 0.04 11.58 2.30
N CYS A 56 1.05 10.74 2.05
CA CYS A 56 0.86 9.32 1.77
C CYS A 56 0.52 8.58 3.06
N THR A 57 -0.60 7.86 3.03
CA THR A 57 -1.14 7.16 4.19
C THR A 57 -1.76 5.85 3.74
N MET A 58 -1.51 4.76 4.49
CA MET A 58 -2.19 3.50 4.28
C MET A 58 -3.14 3.20 5.43
N ASN A 59 -4.44 3.17 5.12
CA ASN A 59 -5.47 2.82 6.10
C ASN A 59 -5.74 1.32 6.00
N VAL A 60 -5.34 0.56 7.02
CA VAL A 60 -5.60 -0.88 7.11
C VAL A 60 -6.98 -1.09 7.73
N HIS A 61 -7.82 -1.86 7.03
CA HIS A 61 -9.18 -2.19 7.47
C HIS A 61 -9.24 -3.54 8.17
N ASP A 62 -8.43 -4.49 7.69
CA ASP A 62 -8.31 -5.82 8.27
C ASP A 62 -6.93 -6.40 7.99
N ILE A 63 -6.42 -7.21 8.92
CA ILE A 63 -5.18 -7.96 8.76
C ILE A 63 -5.30 -9.27 9.52
N HIS A 64 -5.04 -10.38 8.85
CA HIS A 64 -5.12 -11.70 9.46
C HIS A 64 -4.15 -12.68 8.80
N GLN A 65 -3.72 -13.68 9.56
CA GLN A 65 -2.85 -14.75 9.10
C GLN A 65 -3.61 -16.08 9.04
N THR A 66 -3.45 -16.80 7.94
CA THR A 66 -3.91 -18.18 7.77
C THR A 66 -2.74 -19.05 7.33
N GLY A 67 -2.23 -19.89 8.25
CA GLY A 67 -1.05 -20.70 7.99
C GLY A 67 0.19 -19.84 7.73
N SER A 68 0.81 -20.03 6.57
CA SER A 68 1.97 -19.22 6.12
C SER A 68 1.57 -17.99 5.30
N THR A 69 0.28 -17.68 5.17
CA THR A 69 -0.19 -16.55 4.36
C THR A 69 -0.77 -15.47 5.26
N ILE A 70 -0.41 -14.21 5.01
CA ILE A 70 -1.02 -13.03 5.64
C ILE A 70 -1.84 -12.31 4.58
N HIS A 71 -3.09 -12.01 4.90
CA HIS A 71 -3.94 -11.16 4.09
C HIS A 71 -4.08 -9.81 4.78
N THR A 72 -4.06 -8.73 4.01
CA THR A 72 -4.28 -7.37 4.53
C THR A 72 -5.19 -6.61 3.59
N ASP A 73 -6.29 -6.09 4.12
CA ASP A 73 -7.18 -5.17 3.43
C ASP A 73 -6.84 -3.73 3.77
N TRP A 74 -6.69 -2.89 2.74
CA TRP A 74 -6.23 -1.52 2.93
C TRP A 74 -6.81 -0.51 1.93
N THR A 75 -6.61 0.77 2.23
CA THR A 75 -6.79 1.87 1.30
C THR A 75 -5.58 2.79 1.35
N LEU A 76 -4.82 2.80 0.26
CA LEU A 76 -3.66 3.65 0.08
C LEU A 76 -4.13 4.99 -0.47
N SER A 77 -3.78 6.07 0.20
CA SER A 77 -4.14 7.42 -0.22
C SER A 77 -2.93 8.32 -0.23
N TRP A 78 -2.85 9.23 -1.20
CA TRP A 78 -1.79 10.22 -1.27
C TRP A 78 -2.21 11.41 -2.13
N ASN A 79 -1.45 12.49 -2.04
CA ASN A 79 -1.54 13.65 -2.90
C ASN A 79 -0.38 13.59 -3.91
N THR A 80 -0.70 13.77 -5.19
CA THR A 80 0.32 13.75 -6.24
C THR A 80 1.08 15.08 -6.28
N PRO A 81 2.36 15.11 -6.69
CA PRO A 81 3.19 16.32 -6.70
C PRO A 81 2.85 17.30 -7.84
N LEU A 82 1.61 17.28 -8.34
CA LEU A 82 1.12 18.20 -9.37
C LEU A 82 0.68 19.54 -8.73
N PRO A 83 0.64 20.65 -9.48
CA PRO A 83 0.30 21.97 -8.93
C PRO A 83 -1.03 22.03 -8.18
N TRP A 84 -2.02 21.24 -8.59
CA TRP A 84 -3.36 21.18 -7.97
C TRP A 84 -3.50 20.05 -6.93
N LYS A 85 -2.41 19.33 -6.63
CA LYS A 85 -2.29 18.29 -5.59
C LYS A 85 -3.52 17.37 -5.45
N PRO A 86 -3.99 16.74 -6.54
CA PRO A 86 -5.19 15.90 -6.47
C PRO A 86 -4.96 14.75 -5.48
N ARG A 87 -5.99 14.47 -4.67
CA ARG A 87 -6.02 13.36 -3.73
C ARG A 87 -6.37 12.09 -4.50
N ILE A 88 -5.52 11.09 -4.38
CA ILE A 88 -5.71 9.75 -4.92
C ILE A 88 -6.03 8.83 -3.74
N ALA A 89 -6.99 7.92 -3.93
CA ALA A 89 -7.28 6.83 -3.03
C ALA A 89 -7.47 5.53 -3.83
N ILE A 90 -6.77 4.48 -3.40
CA ILE A 90 -6.81 3.15 -4.00
C ILE A 90 -7.18 2.15 -2.91
N PRO A 91 -8.40 1.58 -2.94
CA PRO A 91 -8.71 0.41 -2.14
C PRO A 91 -8.03 -0.81 -2.75
N GLY A 92 -7.45 -1.65 -1.90
CA GLY A 92 -6.67 -2.81 -2.32
C GLY A 92 -6.50 -3.83 -1.20
N TRP A 93 -5.86 -4.94 -1.53
CA TRP A 93 -5.43 -5.91 -0.55
C TRP A 93 -4.04 -6.44 -0.90
N SER A 94 -3.34 -6.94 0.11
CA SER A 94 -2.04 -7.60 -0.05
C SER A 94 -2.13 -9.06 0.36
N GLU A 95 -1.42 -9.91 -0.36
CA GLU A 95 -1.16 -11.30 0.00
C GLU A 95 0.34 -11.48 0.23
N LEU A 96 0.69 -11.81 1.48
CA LEU A 96 2.07 -12.06 1.89
C LEU A 96 2.25 -13.55 2.17
N THR A 97 3.37 -14.13 1.75
CA THR A 97 3.72 -15.52 2.05
C THR A 97 4.98 -15.58 2.90
N LEU A 98 4.89 -16.26 4.03
CA LEU A 98 5.99 -16.52 4.95
C LEU A 98 6.69 -17.84 4.63
N ASN A 99 8.00 -17.89 4.81
CA ASN A 99 8.75 -19.14 4.86
C ASN A 99 8.74 -19.75 6.28
N GLN A 100 9.48 -20.85 6.46
CA GLN A 100 9.60 -21.54 7.74
C GLN A 100 10.29 -20.70 8.83
N ASP A 101 11.11 -19.72 8.44
CA ASP A 101 11.80 -18.79 9.34
C ASP A 101 10.92 -17.57 9.70
N GLY A 102 9.69 -17.51 9.18
CA GLY A 102 8.79 -16.38 9.39
C GLY A 102 9.11 -15.14 8.54
N LEU A 103 9.95 -15.27 7.51
CA LEU A 103 10.29 -14.19 6.59
C LEU A 103 9.33 -14.15 5.40
N ILE A 104 8.96 -12.95 4.98
CA ILE A 104 8.12 -12.70 3.80
C ILE A 104 8.92 -13.01 2.53
N THR A 105 8.51 -14.04 1.80
CA THR A 105 9.10 -14.48 0.53
C THR A 105 8.30 -14.02 -0.69
N SER A 106 7.04 -13.63 -0.50
CA SER A 106 6.18 -13.06 -1.53
C SER A 106 5.33 -11.96 -0.93
N HIS A 107 5.21 -10.84 -1.65
CA HIS A 107 4.34 -9.71 -1.34
C HIS A 107 3.63 -9.29 -2.63
N ILE A 108 2.33 -9.56 -2.72
CA ILE A 108 1.52 -9.26 -3.90
C ILE A 108 0.40 -8.29 -3.53
N ASP A 109 0.38 -7.14 -4.20
CA ASP A 109 -0.63 -6.11 -4.04
C ASP A 109 -1.65 -6.15 -5.18
N TYR A 110 -2.92 -6.06 -4.80
CA TYR A 110 -4.03 -6.02 -5.73
C TYR A 110 -4.85 -4.75 -5.53
N TRP A 111 -5.27 -4.14 -6.63
CA TRP A 111 -6.15 -2.98 -6.60
C TRP A 111 -7.58 -3.41 -6.88
N ARG A 112 -8.53 -2.93 -6.07
CA ARG A 112 -9.95 -3.09 -6.34
C ARG A 112 -10.46 -2.16 -7.44
N CYS A 113 -9.63 -1.21 -7.87
CA CYS A 113 -9.93 -0.31 -8.97
C CYS A 113 -8.96 -0.49 -10.15
N SER A 114 -9.42 -0.18 -11.35
CA SER A 114 -8.56 -0.20 -12.54
C SER A 114 -7.59 0.99 -12.56
N ARG A 115 -6.46 0.82 -13.27
CA ARG A 115 -5.47 1.89 -13.52
C ARG A 115 -6.11 3.14 -14.12
N LEU A 116 -7.11 2.98 -14.98
CA LEU A 116 -7.86 4.11 -15.58
C LEU A 116 -8.66 4.90 -14.53
N ASN A 117 -9.22 4.22 -13.52
CA ASN A 117 -9.92 4.91 -12.44
C ASN A 117 -8.97 5.73 -11.58
N VAL A 118 -7.76 5.22 -11.32
CA VAL A 118 -6.70 5.99 -10.64
C VAL A 118 -6.33 7.23 -11.45
N LEU A 119 -6.09 7.07 -12.76
CA LEU A 119 -5.77 8.20 -13.64
C LEU A 119 -6.87 9.26 -13.68
N LYS A 120 -8.15 8.86 -13.66
CA LYS A 120 -9.29 9.80 -13.61
C LYS A 120 -9.30 10.66 -12.35
N GLN A 121 -8.79 10.16 -11.22
CA GLN A 121 -8.73 10.94 -9.97
C GLN A 121 -7.79 12.15 -10.07
N HIS A 122 -6.82 12.14 -10.99
CA HIS A 122 -5.96 13.31 -11.25
C HIS A 122 -6.71 14.49 -11.90
N PHE A 123 -7.84 14.22 -12.57
CA PHE A 123 -8.59 15.21 -13.36
C PHE A 123 -9.95 15.57 -12.75
N HIS A 124 -10.45 14.80 -11.78
CA HIS A 124 -11.70 15.10 -11.09
C HIS A 124 -11.42 15.85 -9.78
N GLN A 125 -11.43 17.19 -9.84
CA GLN A 125 -11.61 18.01 -8.64
C GLN A 125 -13.03 17.79 -8.10
N GLY A 126 -13.13 17.65 -6.77
CA GLY A 126 -14.26 17.07 -6.05
C GLY A 126 -15.66 17.51 -6.49
N SER A 127 -16.56 16.54 -6.68
CA SER A 127 -17.99 16.78 -6.51
C SER A 127 -18.25 16.97 -5.01
N THR A 128 -18.32 18.21 -4.55
CA THR A 128 -18.97 18.57 -3.29
C THR A 128 -20.37 17.94 -3.26
N THR A 129 -20.57 16.98 -2.35
CA THR A 129 -21.89 16.44 -2.02
C THR A 129 -22.82 17.58 -1.67
N LYS A 130 -23.81 17.84 -2.52
CA LYS A 130 -24.89 18.80 -2.27
C LYS A 130 -25.70 18.28 -1.08
N THR A 131 -25.50 18.85 0.11
CA THR A 131 -26.39 18.63 1.26
C THR A 131 -27.80 19.09 0.87
N ARG A 132 -28.69 18.14 0.58
CA ARG A 132 -30.13 18.38 0.55
C ARG A 132 -30.59 18.55 2.02
N ARG A 133 -30.74 19.80 2.47
CA ARG A 133 -31.67 20.10 3.56
C ARG A 133 -33.08 19.91 3.01
N ALA A 134 -33.83 18.97 3.56
CA ALA A 134 -35.26 18.90 3.39
C ALA A 134 -35.88 19.87 4.41
N SER A 135 -36.74 20.76 3.92
CA SER A 135 -37.72 21.52 4.69
C SER A 135 -39.03 20.76 4.72
#